data_AF-A0A849S4E7-F1
#
_entry.id   AF-A0A849S4E7-F1
#
_cell.length_a   1.000
_cell.length_b   1.000
_cell.length_c   1.000
_cell.angle_alpha   90.00
_cell.angle_beta   90.00
_cell.angle_gamma   90.00
#
_symmetry.space_group_name_H-M   'P 1'
#
loop_
_entity.id
_entity.type
_entity.pdbx_description
1 polymer ?
#
loop_
_entity_poly.entity_id
_entity_poly.type
_entity_poly.pdbx_seq_one_letter_code
_entity_poly.pdbx_strand_id
1 'polypeptide(L)'
;MNTTLRIASYLLALAVGLGAGFHFGSRTSQASTFAFDMAEVEYYSSHMVMQLSEGTDATREEAIHTFLALNEKRKNRPSKFFTEKILATDSALAYARLAALAQKRGATKEADQYLSRAASFCPQIGWQECSAEKITYMVQRLDKQGIFKAGYEK
;
A
#
# COMPACT_ATOMS: atom_id res chain seq x y z
N MET A 1 5.91 15.85 59.25
CA MET A 1 6.30 15.81 57.82
C MET A 1 6.25 17.23 57.28
N ASN A 2 7.39 17.79 56.86
CA ASN A 2 7.47 19.18 56.42
C ASN A 2 6.61 19.43 55.17
N THR A 3 5.98 20.61 55.12
CA THR A 3 5.09 21.05 54.02
C THR A 3 5.80 20.99 52.66
N THR A 4 7.09 21.29 52.63
CA THR A 4 7.95 21.19 51.44
C THR A 4 8.03 19.77 50.88
N LEU A 5 8.13 18.76 51.75
CA LEU A 5 8.20 17.35 51.34
C LEU A 5 6.89 16.90 50.68
N ARG A 6 5.74 17.37 51.18
CA ARG A 6 4.41 17.08 50.60
C ARG A 6 4.27 17.69 49.21
N ILE A 7 4.65 18.96 49.04
CA ILE A 7 4.60 19.65 47.75
C ILE A 7 5.50 18.93 46.74
N ALA A 8 6.73 18.57 47.13
CA ALA A 8 7.65 17.82 46.28
C ALA A 8 7.07 16.46 45.85
N SER A 9 6.42 15.73 46.77
CA SER A 9 5.79 14.44 46.42
C SER A 9 4.63 14.59 45.43
N TYR A 10 3.82 15.65 45.52
CA TYR A 10 2.73 15.89 44.57
C TYR A 10 3.26 16.28 43.19
N LEU A 11 4.30 17.13 43.13
CA LEU A 11 4.93 17.50 41.88
C LEU A 11 5.57 16.29 41.20
N LEU A 12 6.22 15.41 41.96
CA LEU A 12 6.79 14.18 41.42
C LEU A 12 5.70 13.25 40.88
N ALA A 13 4.62 13.02 41.64
CA ALA A 13 3.50 12.19 41.19
C ALA A 13 2.86 12.75 39.91
N LEU A 14 2.69 14.07 39.82
CA LEU A 14 2.16 14.75 38.65
C LEU A 14 3.09 14.62 37.44
N ALA A 15 4.40 14.82 37.62
CA ALA A 15 5.38 14.66 36.56
C ALA A 15 5.42 13.22 36.02
N VAL A 16 5.37 12.22 36.90
CA VAL A 16 5.31 10.79 36.52
C VAL A 16 4.00 10.49 35.79
N GLY A 17 2.86 10.98 36.29
CA GLY A 17 1.56 10.82 35.65
C GLY A 17 1.49 11.42 34.25
N LEU A 18 2.00 12.64 34.07
CA LEU A 18 2.10 13.29 32.76
C LEU A 18 3.03 12.53 31.80
N GLY A 19 4.20 12.10 32.30
CA GLY A 19 5.15 11.32 31.50
C GLY A 19 4.57 9.98 31.03
N ALA A 20 3.90 9.25 31.93
CA ALA A 20 3.21 8.01 31.60
C ALA A 20 2.05 8.28 30.62
N GLY A 21 1.21 9.28 30.88
CA GLY A 21 0.10 9.67 30.00
C GLY A 21 0.56 10.03 28.59
N PHE A 22 1.65 10.79 28.45
CA PHE A 22 2.24 11.12 27.15
C PHE A 22 2.80 9.88 26.44
N HIS A 23 3.49 8.98 27.17
CA HIS A 23 4.03 7.75 26.61
C HIS A 23 2.93 6.81 26.09
N PHE A 24 1.88 6.60 26.88
CA PHE A 24 0.74 5.78 26.46
C PHE A 24 -0.03 6.45 25.32
N GLY A 25 -0.33 7.74 25.43
CA GLY A 25 -1.05 8.50 24.41
C GLY A 25 -0.33 8.49 23.06
N SER A 26 0.99 8.69 23.04
CA SER A 26 1.79 8.62 21.80
C SER A 26 1.81 7.22 21.19
N ARG A 27 1.93 6.15 22.00
CA ARG A 27 1.86 4.77 21.49
C ARG A 27 0.48 4.40 20.95
N THR A 28 -0.59 4.77 21.65
CA THR A 28 -1.96 4.52 21.18
C THR A 28 -2.25 5.30 19.90
N SER A 29 -1.83 6.56 19.82
CA SER A 29 -1.96 7.36 18.60
C SER A 29 -1.24 6.72 17.41
N GLN A 30 0.01 6.26 17.58
CA GLN A 30 0.74 5.55 16.53
C GLN A 30 0.03 4.25 16.09
N ALA A 31 -0.48 3.48 17.06
CA ALA A 31 -1.22 2.25 16.77
C ALA A 31 -2.53 2.53 16.00
N SER A 32 -3.26 3.58 16.37
CA SER A 32 -4.46 4.00 15.65
C SER A 32 -4.14 4.46 14.23
N THR A 33 -3.13 5.30 14.03
CA THR A 33 -2.69 5.71 12.68
C THR A 33 -2.30 4.50 11.83
N PHE A 34 -1.58 3.53 12.41
CA PHE A 34 -1.24 2.29 11.72
C PHE A 34 -2.48 1.49 11.32
N ALA A 35 -3.46 1.35 12.21
CA ALA A 35 -4.70 0.64 11.90
C ALA A 35 -5.49 1.31 10.77
N PHE A 36 -5.58 2.64 10.76
CA PHE A 36 -6.23 3.39 9.68
C PHE A 36 -5.48 3.24 8.35
N ASP A 37 -4.16 3.30 8.38
CA ASP A 37 -3.33 3.09 7.19
C ASP A 37 -3.51 1.69 6.60
N MET A 38 -3.55 0.66 7.44
CA MET A 38 -3.79 -0.72 7.02
C MET A 38 -5.20 -0.90 6.47
N ALA A 39 -6.21 -0.33 7.13
CA ALA A 39 -7.59 -0.37 6.66
C ALA A 39 -7.77 0.34 5.30
N GLU A 40 -7.09 1.47 5.09
CA GLU A 40 -7.09 2.18 3.81
C GLU A 40 -6.47 1.31 2.71
N VAL A 41 -5.28 0.72 2.93
CA VAL A 41 -4.66 -0.18 1.93
C VAL A 41 -5.52 -1.40 1.65
N GLU A 42 -6.04 -2.05 2.70
CA GLU A 42 -6.89 -3.22 2.56
C GLU A 42 -8.14 -2.91 1.74
N TYR A 43 -8.80 -1.78 2.02
CA TYR A 43 -9.96 -1.34 1.27
C TYR A 43 -9.66 -1.17 -0.22
N TYR A 44 -8.62 -0.41 -0.58
CA TYR A 44 -8.31 -0.15 -1.99
C TYR A 44 -7.72 -1.38 -2.70
N SER A 45 -6.95 -2.21 -2.00
CA SER A 45 -6.45 -3.48 -2.53
C SER A 45 -7.61 -4.44 -2.82
N SER A 46 -8.51 -4.63 -1.86
CA SER A 46 -9.71 -5.45 -2.02
C SER A 46 -10.64 -4.90 -3.12
N HIS A 47 -10.83 -3.58 -3.19
CA HIS A 47 -11.57 -2.96 -4.28
C HIS A 47 -10.92 -3.24 -5.64
N MET A 48 -9.60 -3.09 -5.77
CA MET A 48 -8.90 -3.38 -7.02
C MET A 48 -9.06 -4.85 -7.39
N VAL A 49 -8.87 -5.77 -6.45
CA VAL A 49 -9.05 -7.21 -6.67
C VAL A 49 -10.47 -7.53 -7.16
N MET A 50 -11.49 -6.97 -6.50
CA MET A 50 -12.89 -7.16 -6.87
C MET A 50 -13.19 -6.68 -8.30
N GLN A 51 -12.69 -5.50 -8.68
CA GLN A 51 -12.89 -4.98 -10.03
C GLN A 51 -12.10 -5.80 -11.07
N LEU A 52 -10.90 -6.27 -10.75
CA LEU A 52 -10.12 -7.14 -11.63
C LEU A 52 -10.83 -8.48 -11.89
N SER A 53 -11.56 -9.04 -10.92
CA SER A 53 -12.33 -10.27 -11.12
C SER A 53 -13.66 -10.03 -11.84
N GLU A 54 -14.44 -9.04 -11.40
CA GLU A 54 -15.87 -8.91 -11.78
C GLU A 54 -16.18 -7.67 -12.61
N GLY A 55 -15.30 -6.68 -12.60
CA GLY A 55 -15.51 -5.39 -13.24
C GLY A 55 -15.40 -5.42 -14.76
N THR A 56 -15.94 -4.37 -15.37
CA THR A 56 -15.72 -4.05 -16.79
C THR A 56 -14.30 -3.52 -17.00
N ASP A 57 -13.83 -3.44 -18.25
CA ASP A 57 -12.49 -2.89 -18.51
C ASP A 57 -12.32 -1.45 -17.99
N ALA A 58 -13.38 -0.63 -18.05
CA ALA A 58 -13.37 0.73 -17.54
C ALA A 58 -13.28 0.78 -16.00
N THR A 59 -14.07 -0.03 -15.28
CA THR A 59 -14.04 -0.04 -13.81
C THR A 59 -12.75 -0.69 -13.27
N ARG A 60 -12.15 -1.61 -14.02
CA ARG A 60 -10.80 -2.14 -13.75
C ARG A 60 -9.73 -1.06 -13.85
N GLU A 61 -9.72 -0.32 -14.96
CA GLU A 61 -8.78 0.78 -15.18
C GLU A 61 -8.90 1.84 -14.07
N GLU A 62 -10.12 2.27 -13.74
CA GLU A 62 -10.40 3.20 -12.64
C GLU A 62 -9.88 2.68 -11.29
N ALA A 63 -10.14 1.42 -10.94
CA ALA A 63 -9.69 0.83 -9.69
C ALA A 63 -8.15 0.77 -9.61
N ILE A 64 -7.48 0.44 -10.71
CA ILE A 64 -6.01 0.42 -10.77
C ILE A 64 -5.46 1.85 -10.61
N HIS A 65 -6.05 2.85 -11.26
CA HIS A 65 -5.64 4.25 -11.09
C HIS A 65 -5.83 4.74 -9.66
N THR A 66 -6.93 4.35 -9.03
CA THR A 66 -7.23 4.70 -7.63
C THR A 66 -6.19 4.08 -6.69
N PHE A 67 -5.81 2.81 -6.91
CA PHE A 67 -4.75 2.16 -6.14
C PHE A 67 -3.37 2.80 -6.37
N LEU A 68 -3.04 3.20 -7.60
CA LEU A 68 -1.81 3.95 -7.89
C LEU A 68 -1.78 5.31 -7.19
N ALA A 69 -2.91 6.02 -7.13
CA ALA A 69 -3.02 7.30 -6.41
C ALA A 69 -2.80 7.12 -4.90
N LEU A 70 -3.29 6.01 -4.33
CA LEU A 70 -2.99 5.64 -2.94
C LEU A 70 -1.48 5.41 -2.74
N ASN A 71 -0.83 4.64 -3.61
CA ASN A 71 0.61 4.37 -3.49
C ASN A 71 1.43 5.68 -3.55
N GLU A 72 1.08 6.61 -4.43
CA GLU A 72 1.75 7.90 -4.53
C GLU A 72 1.54 8.75 -3.26
N LYS A 73 0.31 8.81 -2.73
CA LYS A 73 0.02 9.47 -1.45
C LYS A 73 0.85 8.89 -0.30
N ARG A 74 1.09 7.58 -0.31
CA ARG A 74 1.86 6.87 0.72
C ARG A 74 3.37 7.01 0.57
N LYS A 75 3.89 7.27 -0.64
CA LYS A 75 5.34 7.40 -0.90
C LYS A 75 6.03 8.42 0.01
N ASN A 76 5.32 9.49 0.36
CA ASN A 76 5.83 10.56 1.24
C ASN A 76 5.56 10.33 2.74
N ARG A 77 5.04 9.16 3.12
CA ARG A 77 4.70 8.79 4.50
C ARG A 77 5.58 7.62 4.96
N PRO A 78 6.58 7.85 5.84
CA PRO A 78 7.42 6.78 6.34
C PRO A 78 6.59 5.69 7.02
N SER A 79 6.75 4.44 6.57
CA SER A 79 6.11 3.28 7.16
C SER A 79 7.05 2.10 7.20
N LYS A 80 7.02 1.33 8.29
CA LYS A 80 7.75 0.06 8.41
C LYS A 80 7.17 -1.04 7.51
N PHE A 81 5.89 -0.93 7.17
CA PHE A 81 5.16 -1.95 6.41
C PHE A 81 5.08 -1.59 4.93
N PHE A 82 4.94 -0.30 4.61
CA PHE A 82 4.87 0.19 3.24
C PHE A 82 6.20 0.81 2.85
N THR A 83 7.20 -0.05 2.70
CA THR A 83 8.53 0.38 2.26
C THR A 83 8.50 0.86 0.81
N GLU A 84 9.46 1.69 0.41
CA GLU A 84 9.59 2.16 -0.98
C GLU A 84 9.61 0.98 -1.97
N LYS A 85 10.29 -0.12 -1.61
CA LYS A 85 10.34 -1.35 -2.40
C LYS A 85 8.96 -2.00 -2.59
N ILE A 86 8.13 -2.03 -1.54
CA ILE A 86 6.78 -2.60 -1.62
C ILE A 86 5.91 -1.71 -2.51
N LEU A 87 5.90 -0.40 -2.27
CA LEU A 87 5.14 0.56 -3.07
C LEU A 87 5.56 0.56 -4.55
N ALA A 88 6.86 0.42 -4.82
CA ALA A 88 7.41 0.30 -6.18
C ALA A 88 6.95 -1.00 -6.86
N THR A 89 6.98 -2.12 -6.13
CA THR A 89 6.50 -3.42 -6.64
C THR A 89 5.03 -3.36 -6.99
N ASP A 90 4.20 -2.87 -6.07
CA ASP A 90 2.76 -2.75 -6.25
C ASP A 90 2.41 -1.82 -7.43
N SER A 91 3.12 -0.70 -7.55
CA SER A 91 2.93 0.25 -8.65
C SER A 91 3.36 -0.33 -10.00
N ALA A 92 4.46 -1.08 -10.06
CA ALA A 92 4.90 -1.75 -11.28
C ALA A 92 3.89 -2.79 -11.77
N LEU A 93 3.36 -3.61 -10.85
CA LEU A 93 2.32 -4.59 -11.17
C LEU A 93 1.01 -3.92 -11.62
N ALA A 94 0.61 -2.82 -10.97
CA ALA A 94 -0.54 -2.02 -11.37
C ALA A 94 -0.39 -1.45 -12.78
N TYR A 95 0.75 -0.83 -13.11
CA TYR A 95 1.02 -0.33 -14.46
C TYR A 95 1.04 -1.45 -15.51
N ALA A 96 1.60 -2.61 -15.20
CA ALA A 96 1.56 -3.75 -16.12
C ALA A 96 0.14 -4.27 -16.38
N ARG A 97 -0.78 -4.17 -15.40
CA ARG A 97 -2.21 -4.44 -15.62
C ARG A 97 -2.88 -3.41 -16.52
N LEU A 98 -2.57 -2.12 -16.35
CA LEU A 98 -3.04 -1.06 -17.26
C LEU A 98 -2.54 -1.29 -18.69
N ALA A 99 -1.28 -1.70 -18.86
CA ALA A 99 -0.75 -2.05 -20.16
C ALA A 99 -1.53 -3.19 -20.82
N ALA A 100 -1.91 -4.22 -20.06
CA ALA A 100 -2.71 -5.33 -20.57
C ALA A 100 -4.12 -4.89 -21.02
N LEU A 101 -4.77 -3.98 -20.28
CA LEU A 101 -6.06 -3.40 -20.66
C LEU A 101 -5.92 -2.52 -21.91
N ALA A 102 -4.91 -1.66 -21.98
CA ALA A 102 -4.61 -0.83 -23.14
C ALA A 102 -4.34 -1.69 -24.40
N GLN A 103 -3.58 -2.77 -24.26
CA GLN A 103 -3.33 -3.72 -25.35
C GLN A 103 -4.62 -4.41 -25.82
N LYS A 104 -5.49 -4.80 -24.89
CA LYS A 104 -6.79 -5.43 -25.19
C LYS A 104 -7.70 -4.52 -26.03
N ARG A 105 -7.65 -3.21 -25.80
CA ARG A 105 -8.39 -2.21 -26.62
C ARG A 105 -7.67 -1.78 -27.90
N GLY A 106 -6.51 -2.37 -28.23
CA GLY A 106 -5.72 -1.99 -29.41
C GLY A 106 -4.95 -0.67 -29.26
N ALA A 107 -4.84 -0.12 -28.04
CA ALA A 107 -4.11 1.13 -27.76
C ALA A 107 -2.62 0.86 -27.52
N THR A 108 -1.90 0.39 -28.54
CA THR A 108 -0.49 -0.07 -28.42
C THR A 108 0.44 0.99 -27.83
N LYS A 109 0.35 2.24 -28.31
CA LYS A 109 1.20 3.34 -27.80
C LYS A 109 1.00 3.58 -26.30
N GLU A 110 -0.23 3.45 -25.82
CA GLU A 110 -0.55 3.63 -24.41
C GLU A 110 -0.08 2.44 -23.58
N ALA A 111 -0.23 1.21 -24.11
CA ALA A 111 0.31 0.02 -23.48
C ALA A 111 1.83 0.12 -23.28
N ASP A 112 2.57 0.58 -24.30
CA ASP A 112 4.02 0.79 -24.23
C ASP A 112 4.40 1.84 -23.17
N GLN A 113 3.62 2.92 -23.04
CA GLN A 113 3.82 3.92 -22.00
C GLN A 113 3.65 3.33 -20.60
N TYR A 114 2.63 2.51 -20.39
CA TYR A 114 2.42 1.83 -19.11
C TYR A 114 3.52 0.81 -18.81
N LEU A 115 3.98 0.03 -19.80
CA LEU A 115 5.11 -0.89 -19.61
C LEU A 115 6.40 -0.17 -19.29
N SER A 116 6.68 0.96 -19.96
CA SER A 116 7.83 1.80 -19.66
C SER A 116 7.78 2.33 -18.22
N ARG A 117 6.61 2.79 -17.76
CA ARG A 117 6.42 3.19 -16.36
C ARG A 117 6.60 2.02 -15.40
N ALA A 118 6.08 0.83 -15.69
CA ALA A 118 6.27 -0.36 -14.87
C ALA A 118 7.76 -0.70 -14.72
N ALA A 119 8.51 -0.69 -15.84
CA ALA A 119 9.95 -0.96 -15.84
C ALA A 119 10.77 0.12 -15.10
N SER A 120 10.29 1.36 -15.04
CA SER A 120 10.98 2.44 -14.33
C SER A 120 11.14 2.20 -12.81
N PHE A 121 10.31 1.32 -12.23
CA PHE A 121 10.40 0.93 -10.82
C PHE A 121 11.46 -0.14 -10.55
N CYS A 122 12.03 -0.77 -11.58
CA CYS A 122 12.98 -1.88 -11.42
C CYS A 122 14.17 -1.60 -10.48
N PRO A 123 14.81 -0.41 -10.51
CA PRO A 123 15.89 -0.08 -9.57
C PRO A 123 15.47 -0.11 -8.09
N GLN A 124 14.19 0.17 -7.80
CA GLN A 124 13.64 0.22 -6.44
C GLN A 124 13.16 -1.16 -5.95
N ILE A 125 12.69 -2.00 -6.87
CA ILE A 125 12.17 -3.34 -6.57
C ILE A 125 13.30 -4.29 -6.13
N GLY A 126 14.49 -4.18 -6.74
CA GLY A 126 15.65 -5.01 -6.41
C GLY A 126 15.46 -6.49 -6.75
N TRP A 127 14.74 -6.81 -7.83
CA TRP A 127 14.75 -8.15 -8.43
C TRP A 127 16.01 -8.31 -9.28
N GLN A 128 16.60 -9.51 -9.29
CA GLN A 128 17.81 -9.79 -10.09
C GLN A 128 17.57 -9.59 -11.60
N GLU A 129 16.41 -10.00 -12.09
CA GLU A 129 15.97 -9.84 -13.47
C GLU A 129 14.65 -9.05 -13.46
N CYS A 130 14.75 -7.72 -13.52
CA CYS A 130 13.59 -6.85 -13.63
C CYS A 130 13.50 -6.26 -15.03
N SER A 131 12.44 -6.62 -15.75
CA SER A 131 12.10 -6.09 -17.07
C SER A 131 10.58 -5.97 -17.23
N ALA A 132 10.13 -5.21 -18.22
CA ALA A 132 8.70 -5.09 -18.53
C ALA A 132 8.06 -6.47 -18.77
N GLU A 133 8.73 -7.33 -19.53
CA GLU A 133 8.28 -8.69 -19.85
C GLU A 133 8.14 -9.55 -18.59
N LYS A 134 9.11 -9.45 -17.68
CA LYS A 134 9.07 -10.19 -16.41
C LYS A 134 7.93 -9.71 -15.53
N ILE A 135 7.71 -8.40 -15.43
CA ILE A 135 6.61 -7.82 -14.66
C ILE A 135 5.26 -8.25 -15.27
N THR A 136 5.10 -8.19 -16.59
CA THR A 136 3.90 -8.66 -17.29
C THR A 136 3.65 -10.15 -17.04
N TYR A 137 4.68 -10.99 -17.12
CA TYR A 137 4.58 -12.41 -16.79
C TYR A 137 4.10 -12.63 -15.35
N MET A 138 4.64 -11.87 -14.39
CA MET A 138 4.25 -11.95 -12.98
C MET A 138 2.78 -11.56 -12.79
N VAL A 139 2.32 -10.47 -13.41
CA VAL A 139 0.90 -10.08 -13.39
C VAL A 139 0.02 -11.18 -13.96
N GLN A 140 0.34 -11.71 -15.14
CA GLN A 140 -0.43 -12.79 -15.75
C GLN A 140 -0.48 -14.04 -14.85
N ARG A 141 0.62 -14.36 -14.16
CA ARG A 141 0.67 -15.48 -13.22
C ARG A 141 -0.25 -15.23 -12.02
N LEU A 142 -0.17 -14.04 -11.41
CA LEU A 142 -0.98 -13.67 -10.24
C LEU A 142 -2.48 -13.63 -10.57
N ASP A 143 -2.83 -13.06 -11.72
CA ASP A 143 -4.22 -12.94 -12.16
C ASP A 143 -4.81 -14.30 -12.54
N LYS A 144 -4.00 -15.22 -13.13
CA LYS A 144 -4.42 -16.60 -13.41
C LYS A 144 -4.54 -17.47 -12.17
N GLN A 145 -3.56 -17.38 -11.27
CA GLN A 145 -3.55 -18.18 -10.05
C GLN A 145 -4.66 -17.78 -9.11
N GLY A 146 -5.20 -16.56 -9.26
CA GLY A 146 -6.33 -16.06 -8.50
C GLY A 146 -6.14 -16.45 -7.05
N ILE A 147 -5.28 -15.73 -6.33
CA ILE A 147 -5.02 -16.02 -4.90
C ILE A 147 -6.35 -16.10 -4.10
N PHE A 148 -7.46 -15.60 -4.67
CA PHE A 148 -8.84 -15.68 -4.18
C PHE A 148 -9.80 -16.61 -4.97
N LYS A 149 -9.43 -17.17 -6.13
CA LYS A 149 -10.26 -18.14 -6.89
C LYS A 149 -10.40 -19.48 -6.16
N ALA A 150 -9.41 -19.87 -5.35
CA ALA A 150 -9.39 -21.15 -4.65
C ALA A 150 -10.49 -21.32 -3.57
N GLY A 151 -11.32 -20.29 -3.31
CA GLY A 151 -12.38 -20.31 -2.29
C GLY A 151 -13.82 -20.38 -2.82
N TYR A 152 -14.05 -20.24 -4.12
CA TYR A 152 -15.40 -20.06 -4.71
C TYR A 152 -15.89 -21.21 -5.60
N GLU A 153 -15.08 -22.26 -5.81
CA GLU A 153 -15.54 -23.52 -6.40
C GLU A 153 -16.00 -24.48 -5.29
N LYS A 154 -17.27 -24.37 -4.89
CA LYS A 154 -18.00 -25.43 -4.17
C LYS A 154 -19.31 -25.72 -4.88
#